data_AF-A0AA35YPL4-F1
#
_entry.id   AF-A0AA35YPL4-F1
#
_cell.length_a   1.000
_cell.length_b   1.000
_cell.length_c   1.000
_cell.angle_alpha   90.00
_cell.angle_beta   90.00
_cell.angle_gamma   90.00
#
_symmetry.space_group_name_H-M   'P 1'
#
loop_
_entity.id
_entity.type
_entity.pdbx_description
1 polymer ?
#
loop_
_entity_poly.entity_id
_entity_poly.type
_entity_poly.pdbx_seq_one_letter_code
_entity_poly.pdbx_strand_id
1 'polypeptide(L)'
;MESVQTIIKTLLKNPTQIKSKSQAKQIHAHIVKSFPIFTTTLLSIYSKLNLLPESLILFNTLPSPPILAWKSIIKCYSSTACFSESLNCFVKMRALGIYPDHNVFPSVLKSCTHLMYFKFGESVHACIIRVGLEFDIFTGNALLSMYSKLQRSSALQVFDESPERTTSDQNESILVSNNNNNKELDLQMQSVRKVFETMEDRDVVSYNTLILGYAQNNMYNEAMLMIKDMSNANLKPDAFTLSNLLPVVAKHMDVWKGKEIHGYGVRHGFDQNEFITTGLSDMYANCNMVQDSYHLFSSLPKKDIVSWCSIISKHVQNGLFDEGLNLFRQMLTSNIKPVPISISSITPACAHLTTLPLGQQLHGYIIRNHFDKNIFISSSLVHMYAKCGNIKLAKKIFYQMNHHDLVSWTSMIMGCALHGHVHDSITLFQQMETELIRPNSVAFLAVLTACSHGGMVDEGLKFYEKMVKDYKLIPEFEHYACVVDLLGRAGELEAAFGFIKSLPENKRGGLWLPLLAACRVHKNVELGEKIEGYLWEFDDDEEKGAYVLLSNMYFDVGRYEEAGKVRGMMGKKMNGKEPGCSWIGIGNKVHAFISGDGFHSDYDGVIEALDILLQHMEKEGYVADMTCI
;
A
#
# COMPACT_ATOMS: atom_id res chain seq x y z
N MET A 1 3.24 -65.57 14.78
CA MET A 1 4.32 -64.58 15.06
C MET A 1 5.08 -64.19 13.78
N GLU A 2 5.40 -65.13 12.89
CA GLU A 2 6.10 -64.83 11.63
C GLU A 2 5.34 -63.88 10.68
N SER A 3 4.01 -63.97 10.55
CA SER A 3 3.27 -63.06 9.65
C SER A 3 3.30 -61.59 10.10
N VAL A 4 3.24 -61.32 11.40
CA VAL A 4 3.33 -59.97 11.98
C VAL A 4 4.73 -59.39 11.80
N GLN A 5 5.77 -60.20 11.98
CA GLN A 5 7.15 -59.79 11.72
C GLN A 5 7.39 -59.46 10.23
N THR A 6 6.79 -60.22 9.32
CA THR A 6 6.87 -59.96 7.87
C THR A 6 6.14 -58.67 7.50
N ILE A 7 4.94 -58.42 8.03
CA ILE A 7 4.19 -57.17 7.80
C ILE A 7 4.96 -55.94 8.32
N ILE A 8 5.56 -56.02 9.51
CA ILE A 8 6.35 -54.93 10.08
C ILE A 8 7.62 -54.67 9.25
N LYS A 9 8.31 -55.74 8.79
CA LYS A 9 9.44 -55.59 7.86
C LYS A 9 9.01 -54.92 6.55
N THR A 10 7.83 -55.24 6.02
CA THR A 10 7.29 -54.62 4.80
C THR A 10 6.91 -53.15 5.01
N LEU A 11 6.26 -52.82 6.14
CA LEU A 11 5.92 -51.44 6.50
C LEU A 11 7.15 -50.56 6.77
N LEU A 12 8.21 -51.14 7.36
CA LEU A 12 9.49 -50.45 7.57
C LEU A 12 10.32 -50.32 6.29
N LYS A 13 10.12 -51.20 5.30
CA LYS A 13 10.66 -51.03 3.95
C LYS A 13 9.93 -49.94 3.17
N ASN A 14 8.69 -49.60 3.54
CA ASN A 14 7.96 -48.48 2.95
C ASN A 14 7.36 -47.51 4.01
N PRO A 15 8.22 -46.74 4.71
CA PRO A 15 7.81 -45.85 5.81
C PRO A 15 6.80 -44.77 5.42
N THR A 16 6.61 -44.52 4.12
CA THR A 16 5.71 -43.50 3.60
C THR A 16 4.22 -43.82 3.81
N GLN A 17 3.87 -45.09 4.05
CA GLN A 17 2.50 -45.54 4.26
C GLN A 17 1.96 -45.23 5.66
N ILE A 18 2.83 -44.86 6.61
CA ILE A 18 2.46 -44.54 7.99
C ILE A 18 2.06 -43.07 8.06
N LYS A 19 0.77 -42.81 8.32
CA LYS A 19 0.20 -41.44 8.30
C LYS A 19 -0.28 -40.95 9.66
N SER A 20 -0.28 -41.80 10.69
CA SER A 20 -0.85 -41.46 12.00
C SER A 20 0.06 -41.79 13.18
N LYS A 21 -0.11 -41.02 14.27
CA LYS A 21 0.58 -41.23 15.54
C LYS A 21 0.32 -42.62 16.13
N SER A 22 -0.91 -43.14 16.02
CA SER A 22 -1.30 -44.45 16.55
C SER A 22 -0.57 -45.59 15.84
N GLN A 23 -0.54 -45.58 14.50
CA GLN A 23 0.22 -46.56 13.70
C GLN A 23 1.72 -46.52 14.03
N ALA A 24 2.30 -45.33 14.16
CA ALA A 24 3.71 -45.17 14.49
C ALA A 24 4.04 -45.67 15.93
N LYS A 25 3.11 -45.50 16.89
CA LYS A 25 3.25 -46.06 18.25
C LYS A 25 3.08 -47.58 18.30
N GLN A 26 2.18 -48.15 17.50
CA GLN A 26 2.05 -49.62 17.36
C GLN A 26 3.35 -50.23 16.85
N ILE A 27 3.96 -49.61 15.83
CA ILE A 27 5.25 -50.06 15.28
C ILE A 27 6.38 -49.92 16.30
N HIS A 28 6.45 -48.81 17.04
CA HIS A 28 7.42 -48.61 18.13
C HIS A 28 7.36 -49.74 19.17
N ALA A 29 6.16 -50.07 19.66
CA ALA A 29 5.98 -51.12 20.67
C ALA A 29 6.51 -52.49 20.21
N HIS A 30 6.47 -52.77 18.90
CA HIS A 30 7.01 -54.02 18.34
C HIS A 30 8.51 -53.97 18.03
N ILE A 31 9.05 -52.81 17.63
CA ILE A 31 10.47 -52.61 17.28
C ILE A 31 11.37 -52.66 18.51
N VAL A 32 11.00 -51.96 19.60
CA VAL A 32 11.84 -51.84 20.80
C VAL A 32 12.11 -53.18 21.49
N LYS A 33 11.23 -54.18 21.28
CA LYS A 33 11.42 -55.54 21.81
C LYS A 33 12.21 -56.48 20.90
N SER A 34 12.25 -56.24 19.59
CA SER A 34 12.61 -57.30 18.62
C SER A 34 13.66 -56.90 17.60
N PHE A 35 13.81 -55.61 17.24
CA PHE A 35 14.67 -55.20 16.13
C PHE A 35 15.30 -53.79 16.31
N PRO A 36 16.36 -53.64 17.12
CA PRO A 36 17.04 -52.36 17.37
C PRO A 36 17.59 -51.67 16.10
N ILE A 37 17.82 -52.42 15.02
CA ILE A 37 18.35 -51.94 13.74
C ILE A 37 17.39 -50.95 13.05
N PHE A 38 16.08 -50.97 13.34
CA PHE A 38 15.09 -50.07 12.72
C PHE A 38 14.82 -48.78 13.51
N THR A 39 15.57 -48.51 14.57
CA THR A 39 15.39 -47.34 15.44
C THR A 39 15.49 -46.02 14.66
N THR A 40 16.38 -45.93 13.67
CA THR A 40 16.58 -44.74 12.83
C THR A 40 15.46 -44.53 11.81
N THR A 41 14.91 -45.62 11.26
CA THR A 41 13.71 -45.58 10.40
C THR A 41 12.48 -45.11 11.18
N LEU A 42 12.30 -45.61 12.40
CA LEU A 42 11.22 -45.19 13.29
C LEU A 42 11.35 -43.71 13.69
N LEU A 43 12.56 -43.25 13.97
CA LEU A 43 12.85 -41.84 14.22
C LEU A 43 12.47 -40.95 13.02
N SER A 44 12.78 -41.36 11.79
CA SER A 44 12.37 -40.65 10.58
C SER A 44 10.83 -40.56 10.44
N ILE A 45 10.11 -41.62 10.81
CA ILE A 45 8.64 -41.63 10.84
C ILE A 45 8.11 -40.61 11.86
N TYR A 46 8.65 -40.60 13.09
CA TYR A 46 8.23 -39.63 14.11
C TYR A 46 8.57 -38.19 13.76
N SER A 47 9.74 -37.94 13.18
CA SER A 47 10.11 -36.64 12.64
C SER A 47 9.13 -36.16 11.57
N LYS A 48 8.73 -37.04 10.63
CA LYS A 48 7.73 -36.71 9.60
C LYS A 48 6.36 -36.38 10.18
N LEU A 49 6.01 -36.96 11.32
CA LEU A 49 4.78 -36.68 12.05
C LEU A 49 4.91 -35.51 13.04
N ASN A 50 6.05 -34.81 13.07
CA ASN A 50 6.37 -33.72 14.01
C ASN A 50 6.22 -34.13 15.49
N LEU A 51 6.49 -35.39 15.82
CA LEU A 51 6.41 -35.93 17.18
C LEU A 51 7.76 -35.78 17.88
N LEU A 52 8.06 -34.56 18.31
CA LEU A 52 9.37 -34.21 18.89
C LEU A 52 9.72 -35.01 20.17
N PRO A 53 8.82 -35.15 21.18
CA PRO A 53 9.17 -35.89 22.41
C PRO A 53 9.52 -37.35 22.13
N GLU A 54 8.70 -38.04 21.31
CA GLU A 54 8.95 -39.42 20.93
C GLU A 54 10.22 -39.56 20.06
N SER A 55 10.53 -38.57 19.22
CA SER A 55 11.76 -38.52 18.42
C SER A 55 13.01 -38.38 19.31
N LEU A 56 12.96 -37.52 20.34
CA LEU A 56 14.09 -37.29 21.24
C LEU A 56 14.40 -38.51 22.09
N ILE A 57 13.38 -39.20 22.59
CA ILE A 57 13.55 -40.45 23.35
C ILE A 57 14.34 -41.45 22.49
N LEU A 58 13.92 -41.68 21.24
CA LEU A 58 14.62 -42.61 20.35
C LEU A 58 16.04 -42.13 20.00
N PHE A 59 16.22 -40.84 19.71
CA PHE A 59 17.51 -40.28 19.38
C PHE A 59 18.52 -40.46 20.52
N ASN A 60 18.10 -40.23 21.77
CA ASN A 60 18.95 -40.37 22.96
C ASN A 60 19.31 -41.82 23.30
N THR A 61 18.60 -42.82 22.75
CA THR A 61 18.99 -44.24 22.89
C THR A 61 20.13 -44.65 21.98
N LEU A 62 20.52 -43.80 21.01
CA LEU A 62 21.59 -44.10 20.05
C LEU A 62 22.94 -43.57 20.58
N PRO A 63 23.89 -44.44 20.97
CA PRO A 63 25.18 -43.99 21.49
C PRO A 63 26.08 -43.34 20.42
N SER A 64 25.93 -43.75 19.16
CA SER A 64 26.55 -43.13 17.99
C SER A 64 25.49 -42.93 16.90
N PRO A 65 24.73 -41.82 16.94
CA PRO A 65 23.62 -41.62 16.02
C PRO A 65 24.13 -41.45 14.58
N PRO A 66 23.65 -42.25 13.60
CA PRO A 66 24.05 -42.08 12.20
C PRO A 66 23.41 -40.83 11.59
N ILE A 67 23.88 -40.43 10.40
CA ILE A 67 23.43 -39.22 9.68
C ILE A 67 21.89 -39.12 9.54
N LEU A 68 21.22 -40.24 9.27
CA LEU A 68 19.76 -40.29 9.15
C LEU A 68 19.04 -39.88 10.46
N ALA A 69 19.61 -40.23 11.61
CA ALA A 69 19.07 -39.85 12.91
C ALA A 69 19.23 -38.34 13.17
N TRP A 70 20.41 -37.79 12.86
CA TRP A 70 20.68 -36.35 12.94
C TRP A 70 19.77 -35.54 12.00
N LYS A 71 19.66 -35.94 10.73
CA LYS A 71 18.73 -35.36 9.77
C LYS A 71 17.31 -35.34 10.30
N SER A 72 16.84 -36.47 10.85
CA SER A 72 15.48 -36.61 11.37
C SER A 72 15.23 -35.68 12.56
N ILE A 73 16.17 -35.57 13.50
CA ILE A 73 15.97 -34.72 14.68
C ILE A 73 16.07 -33.22 14.36
N ILE A 74 17.02 -32.82 13.52
CA ILE A 74 17.16 -31.42 13.06
C ILE A 74 15.90 -30.98 12.32
N LYS A 75 15.40 -31.82 11.39
CA LYS A 75 14.14 -31.56 10.70
C LYS A 75 12.95 -31.46 11.66
N CYS A 76 12.90 -32.34 12.67
CA CYS A 76 11.80 -32.33 13.63
C CYS A 76 11.79 -31.02 14.43
N TYR A 77 12.94 -30.60 14.97
CA TYR A 77 13.08 -29.32 15.67
C TYR A 77 12.70 -28.12 14.80
N SER A 78 13.18 -28.08 13.54
CA SER A 78 12.85 -27.01 12.59
C SER A 78 11.35 -26.96 12.24
N SER A 79 10.70 -28.13 12.11
CA SER A 79 9.25 -28.23 11.84
C SER A 79 8.38 -27.88 13.04
N THR A 80 8.86 -28.08 14.27
CA THR A 80 8.15 -27.72 15.51
C THR A 80 8.53 -26.33 16.03
N ALA A 81 9.17 -25.49 15.21
CA ALA A 81 9.61 -24.13 15.53
C ALA A 81 10.63 -23.99 16.67
N CYS A 82 11.34 -25.07 17.02
CA CYS A 82 12.48 -25.07 17.95
C CYS A 82 13.79 -24.80 17.19
N PHE A 83 13.91 -23.60 16.63
CA PHE A 83 14.97 -23.26 15.68
C PHE A 83 16.37 -23.27 16.31
N SER A 84 16.50 -22.82 17.56
CA SER A 84 17.77 -22.80 18.31
C SER A 84 18.34 -24.21 18.50
N GLU A 85 17.49 -25.16 18.88
CA GLU A 85 17.82 -26.55 19.11
C GLU A 85 18.18 -27.26 17.81
N SER A 86 17.49 -26.94 16.72
CA SER A 86 17.82 -27.38 15.36
C SER A 86 19.26 -26.98 15.00
N LEU A 87 19.65 -25.72 15.20
CA LEU A 87 21.02 -25.24 14.95
C LEU A 87 22.04 -25.89 15.90
N ASN A 88 21.71 -26.04 17.18
CA ASN A 88 22.58 -26.72 18.15
C ASN A 88 22.84 -28.19 17.79
N CYS A 89 21.83 -28.91 17.31
CA CYS A 89 21.98 -30.27 16.81
C CYS A 89 22.88 -30.33 15.58
N PHE A 90 22.79 -29.38 14.66
CA PHE A 90 23.69 -29.29 13.50
C PHE A 90 25.14 -29.04 13.93
N VAL A 91 25.38 -28.12 14.87
CA VAL A 91 26.73 -27.87 15.41
C VAL A 91 27.29 -29.12 16.09
N LYS A 92 26.49 -29.81 16.92
CA LYS A 92 26.90 -31.06 17.58
C LYS A 92 27.23 -32.18 16.59
N MET A 93 26.40 -32.37 15.57
CA MET A 93 26.62 -33.34 14.49
C MET A 93 28.01 -33.12 13.84
N ARG A 94 28.33 -31.86 13.51
CA ARG A 94 29.63 -31.50 12.92
C ARG A 94 30.80 -31.64 13.89
N ALA A 95 30.61 -31.29 15.16
CA ALA A 95 31.63 -31.45 16.20
C ALA A 95 32.02 -32.92 16.43
N LEU A 96 31.10 -33.85 16.15
CA LEU A 96 31.35 -35.30 16.17
C LEU A 96 31.98 -35.84 14.87
N GLY A 97 32.34 -34.97 13.92
CA GLY A 97 32.93 -35.36 12.64
C GLY A 97 31.95 -35.94 11.62
N ILE A 98 30.63 -35.82 11.86
CA ILE A 98 29.61 -36.33 10.95
C ILE A 98 29.28 -35.23 9.93
N TYR A 99 29.57 -35.49 8.66
CA TYR A 99 29.32 -34.54 7.57
C TYR A 99 27.82 -34.49 7.19
N PRO A 100 27.22 -33.31 7.02
CA PRO A 100 25.82 -33.17 6.59
C PRO A 100 25.59 -33.61 5.14
N ASP A 101 24.40 -34.16 4.86
CA ASP A 101 23.92 -34.42 3.50
C ASP A 101 22.96 -33.31 3.02
N HIS A 102 22.57 -33.37 1.74
CA HIS A 102 21.69 -32.38 1.08
C HIS A 102 20.34 -32.16 1.80
N ASN A 103 19.90 -33.06 2.66
CA ASN A 103 18.61 -32.90 3.35
C ASN A 103 18.71 -32.21 4.72
N VAL A 104 19.92 -32.06 5.27
CA VAL A 104 20.13 -31.38 6.55
C VAL A 104 20.03 -29.87 6.34
N PHE A 105 20.67 -29.36 5.28
CA PHE A 105 20.82 -27.94 5.03
C PHE A 105 19.50 -27.16 4.92
N PRO A 106 18.45 -27.61 4.21
CA PRO A 106 17.19 -26.87 4.15
C PRO A 106 16.57 -26.59 5.53
N SER A 107 16.65 -27.54 6.46
CA SER A 107 16.10 -27.38 7.82
C SER A 107 16.93 -26.41 8.67
N VAL A 108 18.25 -26.44 8.49
CA VAL A 108 19.20 -25.55 9.16
C VAL A 108 19.05 -24.13 8.65
N LEU A 109 19.08 -23.92 7.33
CA LEU A 109 18.90 -22.61 6.69
C LEU A 109 17.55 -21.99 7.06
N LYS A 110 16.46 -22.78 7.07
CA LYS A 110 15.15 -22.32 7.58
C LYS A 110 15.24 -21.82 9.02
N SER A 111 15.99 -22.52 9.88
CA SER A 111 16.19 -22.13 11.28
C SER A 111 17.01 -20.83 11.38
N CYS A 112 18.03 -20.66 10.55
CA CYS A 112 18.80 -19.41 10.44
C CYS A 112 17.89 -18.23 10.05
N THR A 113 17.00 -18.44 9.07
CA THR A 113 16.06 -17.43 8.59
C THR A 113 15.12 -16.97 9.71
N HIS A 114 14.50 -17.90 10.44
CA HIS A 114 13.58 -17.55 11.51
C HIS A 114 14.25 -16.89 12.73
N LEU A 115 15.51 -17.23 13.01
CA LEU A 115 16.29 -16.62 14.09
C LEU A 115 17.01 -15.33 13.68
N MET A 116 16.94 -14.95 12.40
CA MET A 116 17.71 -13.84 11.83
C MET A 116 19.23 -13.98 12.00
N TYR A 117 19.74 -15.22 12.04
CA TYR A 117 21.16 -15.53 12.26
C TYR A 117 21.96 -15.52 10.96
N PHE A 118 22.14 -14.32 10.41
CA PHE A 118 22.77 -14.11 9.10
C PHE A 118 24.20 -14.67 8.99
N LYS A 119 25.10 -14.29 9.91
CA LYS A 119 26.50 -14.76 9.93
C LYS A 119 26.62 -16.28 10.02
N PHE A 120 25.73 -16.91 10.79
CA PHE A 120 25.68 -18.36 10.88
C PHE A 120 25.18 -18.97 9.56
N GLY A 121 24.18 -18.35 8.92
CA GLY A 121 23.75 -18.69 7.56
C GLY A 121 24.88 -18.65 6.53
N GLU A 122 25.71 -17.61 6.53
CA GLU A 122 26.91 -17.52 5.67
C GLU A 122 27.89 -18.67 5.93
N SER A 123 28.13 -19.01 7.20
CA SER A 123 28.98 -20.14 7.57
C SER A 123 28.41 -21.48 7.12
N VAL A 124 27.08 -21.64 7.18
CA VAL A 124 26.38 -22.82 6.66
C VAL A 124 26.50 -22.88 5.13
N HIS A 125 26.39 -21.75 4.43
CA HIS A 125 26.59 -21.68 2.98
C HIS A 125 28.03 -22.05 2.57
N ALA A 126 29.05 -21.53 3.25
CA ALA A 126 30.43 -21.95 3.03
C ALA A 126 30.62 -23.46 3.29
N CYS A 127 29.90 -24.02 4.27
CA CYS A 127 29.90 -25.46 4.51
C CYS A 127 29.28 -26.25 3.36
N ILE A 128 28.18 -25.76 2.76
CA ILE A 128 27.50 -26.37 1.59
C ILE A 128 28.47 -26.47 0.41
N ILE A 129 29.16 -25.38 0.09
CA ILE A 129 30.16 -25.33 -1.00
C ILE A 129 31.28 -26.34 -0.71
N ARG A 130 31.81 -26.37 0.51
CA ARG A 130 32.92 -27.28 0.87
C ARG A 130 32.55 -28.76 0.77
N VAL A 131 31.27 -29.11 0.94
CA VAL A 131 30.81 -30.51 0.82
C VAL A 131 30.28 -30.84 -0.58
N GLY A 132 30.37 -29.92 -1.54
CA GLY A 132 29.96 -30.14 -2.94
C GLY A 132 28.45 -30.22 -3.14
N LEU A 133 27.66 -29.50 -2.32
CA LEU A 133 26.19 -29.52 -2.36
C LEU A 133 25.59 -28.19 -2.85
N GLU A 134 26.40 -27.30 -3.42
CA GLU A 134 25.98 -26.03 -4.00
C GLU A 134 25.10 -26.19 -5.25
N PHE A 135 25.19 -27.34 -5.94
CA PHE A 135 24.38 -27.66 -7.12
C PHE A 135 23.08 -28.40 -6.78
N ASP A 136 22.86 -28.81 -5.52
CA ASP A 136 21.62 -29.49 -5.11
C ASP A 136 20.43 -28.52 -5.09
N ILE A 137 19.39 -28.84 -5.85
CA ILE A 137 18.23 -27.96 -6.05
C ILE A 137 17.51 -27.60 -4.74
N PHE A 138 17.38 -28.54 -3.81
CA PHE A 138 16.69 -28.29 -2.53
C PHE A 138 17.51 -27.39 -1.61
N THR A 139 18.83 -27.57 -1.62
CA THR A 139 19.79 -26.73 -0.89
C THR A 139 19.86 -25.34 -1.51
N GLY A 140 19.92 -25.23 -2.83
CA GLY A 140 19.85 -23.96 -3.58
C GLY A 140 18.57 -23.19 -3.28
N ASN A 141 17.40 -23.84 -3.36
CA ASN A 141 16.11 -23.23 -3.00
C ASN A 141 16.05 -22.73 -1.55
N ALA A 142 16.64 -23.47 -0.60
CA ALA A 142 16.73 -23.05 0.78
C ALA A 142 17.66 -21.84 0.99
N LEU A 143 18.79 -21.78 0.26
CA LEU A 143 19.71 -20.65 0.25
C LEU A 143 19.04 -19.39 -0.33
N LEU A 144 18.34 -19.52 -1.46
CA LEU A 144 17.56 -18.44 -2.07
C LEU A 144 16.56 -17.86 -1.07
N SER A 145 15.79 -18.73 -0.40
CA SER A 145 14.80 -18.30 0.58
C SER A 145 15.43 -17.60 1.79
N MET A 146 16.58 -18.10 2.27
CA MET A 146 17.31 -17.49 3.39
C MET A 146 17.81 -16.10 3.02
N TYR A 147 18.56 -15.95 1.93
CA TYR A 147 19.11 -14.65 1.53
C TYR A 147 18.02 -13.64 1.18
N SER A 148 16.94 -14.08 0.51
CA SER A 148 15.79 -13.22 0.18
C SER A 148 15.13 -12.63 1.44
N LYS A 149 15.06 -13.38 2.55
CA LYS A 149 14.40 -12.96 3.78
C LYS A 149 15.30 -12.24 4.79
N LEU A 150 16.62 -12.47 4.75
CA LEU A 150 17.56 -11.88 5.72
C LEU A 150 18.15 -10.51 5.30
N GLN A 151 17.89 -10.06 4.07
CA GLN A 151 18.06 -8.68 3.56
C GLN A 151 19.19 -7.82 4.19
N ARG A 152 20.47 -8.22 4.00
CA ARG A 152 21.66 -7.33 4.10
C ARG A 152 22.77 -7.72 3.12
N SER A 153 23.49 -6.72 2.63
CA SER A 153 24.37 -6.67 1.45
C SER A 153 25.81 -7.24 1.61
N SER A 154 26.07 -8.21 2.50
CA SER A 154 27.46 -8.61 2.82
C SER A 154 27.90 -10.02 2.41
N ALA A 155 27.21 -10.74 1.53
CA ALA A 155 27.58 -12.12 1.18
C ALA A 155 28.70 -12.27 0.14
N LEU A 156 29.30 -11.17 -0.36
CA LEU A 156 30.37 -11.22 -1.37
C LEU A 156 31.56 -12.09 -0.93
N GLN A 157 31.88 -12.10 0.36
CA GLN A 157 33.01 -12.86 0.91
C GLN A 157 32.91 -14.38 0.72
N VAL A 158 31.69 -14.95 0.68
CA VAL A 158 31.53 -16.43 0.60
C VAL A 158 31.80 -16.95 -0.81
N PHE A 159 31.49 -16.15 -1.83
CA PHE A 159 31.61 -16.58 -3.22
C PHE A 159 32.99 -16.32 -3.83
N ASP A 160 33.80 -15.46 -3.21
CA ASP A 160 35.16 -15.16 -3.67
C ASP A 160 36.20 -16.20 -3.16
N GLU A 161 35.78 -17.13 -2.29
CA GLU A 161 36.63 -18.19 -1.72
C GLU A 161 36.56 -19.54 -2.48
N SER A 162 35.87 -19.65 -3.62
CA SER A 162 35.83 -20.90 -4.41
C SER A 162 37.09 -21.07 -5.27
N PRO A 163 37.95 -22.10 -5.05
CA PRO A 163 39.12 -22.32 -5.87
C PRO A 163 38.74 -23.17 -7.09
N GLU A 164 38.25 -22.51 -8.14
CA GLU A 164 38.30 -22.94 -9.56
C GLU A 164 37.20 -22.18 -10.33
N ARG A 165 37.59 -21.13 -11.07
CA ARG A 165 36.95 -20.70 -12.33
C ARG A 165 37.83 -19.62 -12.97
N THR A 166 38.79 -20.08 -13.76
CA THR A 166 39.48 -19.27 -14.77
C THR A 166 38.66 -19.24 -16.06
N THR A 167 38.54 -18.03 -16.61
CA THR A 167 38.37 -17.71 -18.06
C THR A 167 37.12 -18.19 -18.78
N SER A 168 36.10 -17.32 -18.80
CA SER A 168 35.33 -16.83 -19.96
C SER A 168 33.92 -16.49 -19.48
N ASP A 169 33.62 -15.19 -19.36
CA ASP A 169 32.26 -14.57 -19.35
C ASP A 169 32.34 -13.17 -18.73
N GLN A 170 33.33 -12.36 -19.16
CA GLN A 170 33.40 -10.93 -18.81
C GLN A 170 32.65 -10.03 -19.80
N ASN A 171 31.92 -10.59 -20.77
CA ASN A 171 31.21 -9.81 -21.76
C ASN A 171 29.74 -10.24 -21.83
N GLU A 172 28.92 -9.78 -20.88
CA GLU A 172 27.53 -9.35 -21.10
C GLU A 172 26.88 -8.88 -19.78
N SER A 173 27.08 -7.61 -19.42
CA SER A 173 26.09 -6.82 -18.68
C SER A 173 26.46 -5.33 -18.71
N ILE A 174 26.11 -4.66 -19.80
CA ILE A 174 26.04 -3.19 -19.83
C ILE A 174 24.57 -2.81 -19.97
N LEU A 175 23.89 -2.66 -18.83
CA LEU A 175 22.74 -1.75 -18.66
C LEU A 175 22.76 -1.25 -17.20
N VAL A 176 23.79 -0.47 -16.87
CA VAL A 176 23.80 0.33 -15.64
C VAL A 176 22.94 1.57 -15.88
N SER A 177 21.72 1.56 -15.36
CA SER A 177 20.90 2.77 -15.25
C SER A 177 21.43 3.64 -14.11
N ASN A 178 21.81 4.88 -14.45
CA ASN A 178 22.29 5.89 -13.50
C ASN A 178 21.15 6.33 -12.58
N ASN A 179 21.07 5.78 -11.37
CA ASN A 179 20.38 6.42 -10.25
C ASN A 179 20.96 5.91 -8.93
N ASN A 180 21.46 6.81 -8.07
CA ASN A 180 22.17 6.42 -6.84
C ASN A 180 21.32 5.62 -5.83
N ASN A 181 19.98 5.70 -5.91
CA ASN A 181 19.06 4.86 -5.10
C ASN A 181 18.96 3.40 -5.61
N ASN A 182 19.28 3.14 -6.88
CA ASN A 182 19.26 1.78 -7.45
C ASN A 182 20.50 0.98 -7.07
N LYS A 183 21.61 1.64 -6.72
CA LYS A 183 22.87 0.95 -6.36
C LYS A 183 22.72 0.12 -5.08
N GLU A 184 22.01 0.64 -4.08
CA GLU A 184 21.81 -0.03 -2.80
C GLU A 184 20.74 -1.13 -2.88
N LEU A 185 19.70 -0.95 -3.69
CA LEU A 185 18.71 -1.99 -4.01
C LEU A 185 19.32 -3.16 -4.82
N ASP A 186 20.18 -2.84 -5.78
CA ASP A 186 20.83 -3.85 -6.62
C ASP A 186 21.82 -4.70 -5.80
N LEU A 187 22.51 -4.09 -4.82
CA LEU A 187 23.35 -4.79 -3.83
C LEU A 187 22.57 -5.77 -2.93
N GLN A 188 21.28 -5.54 -2.67
CA GLN A 188 20.46 -6.40 -1.80
C GLN A 188 20.04 -7.71 -2.48
N MET A 189 19.80 -7.68 -3.79
CA MET A 189 19.40 -8.87 -4.56
C MET A 189 20.59 -9.66 -5.15
N GLN A 190 21.81 -9.11 -5.12
CA GLN A 190 23.01 -9.75 -5.66
C GLN A 190 23.29 -11.15 -5.09
N SER A 191 23.13 -11.36 -3.78
CA SER A 191 23.37 -12.67 -3.17
C SER A 191 22.35 -13.71 -3.64
N VAL A 192 21.08 -13.32 -3.76
CA VAL A 192 20.00 -14.19 -4.25
C VAL A 192 20.23 -14.51 -5.74
N ARG A 193 20.60 -13.52 -6.55
CA ARG A 193 20.98 -13.70 -7.97
C ARG A 193 22.15 -14.68 -8.12
N LYS A 194 23.22 -14.49 -7.36
CA LYS A 194 24.42 -15.32 -7.47
C LYS A 194 24.13 -16.78 -7.10
N VAL A 195 23.35 -17.04 -6.03
CA VAL A 195 22.88 -18.41 -5.73
C VAL A 195 22.09 -18.97 -6.92
N PHE A 196 21.14 -18.20 -7.46
CA PHE A 196 20.31 -18.63 -8.59
C PHE A 196 21.12 -18.95 -9.86
N GLU A 197 22.11 -18.12 -10.17
CA GLU A 197 23.03 -18.30 -11.30
C GLU A 197 23.92 -19.54 -11.14
N THR A 198 24.36 -19.84 -9.90
CA THR A 198 25.17 -21.02 -9.61
C THR A 198 24.41 -22.35 -9.65
N MET A 199 23.08 -22.33 -9.58
CA MET A 199 22.26 -23.54 -9.68
C MET A 199 22.29 -24.11 -11.11
N GLU A 200 22.64 -25.40 -11.23
CA GLU A 200 22.63 -26.13 -12.50
C GLU A 200 21.19 -26.39 -12.96
N ASP A 201 20.37 -26.94 -12.06
CA ASP A 201 18.94 -27.15 -12.26
C ASP A 201 18.11 -26.12 -11.48
N ARG A 202 17.09 -25.57 -12.14
CA ARG A 202 16.16 -24.59 -11.55
C ARG A 202 14.74 -25.07 -11.74
N ASP A 203 13.92 -24.95 -10.70
CA ASP A 203 12.51 -25.33 -10.74
C ASP A 203 11.60 -24.11 -10.50
N VAL A 204 10.29 -24.36 -10.54
CA VAL A 204 9.27 -23.34 -10.27
C VAL A 204 9.50 -22.66 -8.92
N VAL A 205 10.03 -23.35 -7.92
CA VAL A 205 10.29 -22.80 -6.58
C VAL A 205 11.48 -21.84 -6.62
N SER A 206 12.54 -22.16 -7.36
CA SER A 206 13.70 -21.28 -7.58
C SER A 206 13.25 -19.95 -8.18
N TYR A 207 12.48 -20.00 -9.28
CA TYR A 207 11.95 -18.81 -9.95
C TYR A 207 10.97 -18.03 -9.06
N ASN A 208 10.03 -18.70 -8.40
CA ASN A 208 9.04 -18.05 -7.52
C ASN A 208 9.70 -17.25 -6.39
N THR A 209 10.80 -17.77 -5.84
CA THR A 209 11.55 -17.10 -4.77
C THR A 209 12.21 -15.82 -5.29
N LEU A 210 12.83 -15.87 -6.47
CA LEU A 210 13.50 -14.72 -7.07
C LEU A 210 12.49 -13.66 -7.52
N ILE A 211 11.38 -14.06 -8.15
CA ILE A 211 10.27 -13.18 -8.56
C ILE A 211 9.68 -12.47 -7.35
N LEU A 212 9.40 -13.19 -6.26
CA LEU A 212 8.90 -12.58 -5.03
C LEU A 212 9.89 -11.55 -4.48
N GLY A 213 11.18 -11.88 -4.48
CA GLY A 213 12.24 -10.96 -4.06
C GLY A 213 12.26 -9.68 -4.89
N TYR A 214 12.20 -9.78 -6.22
CA TYR A 214 12.13 -8.60 -7.09
C TYR A 214 10.84 -7.81 -6.88
N ALA A 215 9.69 -8.48 -6.79
CA ALA A 215 8.40 -7.83 -6.58
C ALA A 215 8.35 -7.04 -5.26
N GLN A 216 8.86 -7.63 -4.17
CA GLN A 216 8.95 -6.97 -2.85
C GLN A 216 9.88 -5.76 -2.86
N ASN A 217 10.94 -5.80 -3.67
CA ASN A 217 11.87 -4.68 -3.86
C ASN A 217 11.45 -3.72 -4.98
N ASN A 218 10.23 -3.84 -5.51
CA ASN A 218 9.70 -3.00 -6.58
C ASN A 218 10.54 -3.01 -7.88
N MET A 219 11.27 -4.09 -8.13
CA MET A 219 12.09 -4.31 -9.33
C MET A 219 11.22 -4.94 -10.42
N TYR A 220 10.36 -4.11 -11.04
CA TYR A 220 9.33 -4.55 -11.98
C TYR A 220 9.91 -5.28 -13.19
N ASN A 221 10.87 -4.65 -13.87
CA ASN A 221 11.45 -5.18 -15.10
C ASN A 221 12.12 -6.53 -14.85
N GLU A 222 12.82 -6.66 -13.73
CA GLU A 222 13.51 -7.88 -13.33
C GLU A 222 12.53 -8.99 -12.97
N ALA A 223 11.46 -8.68 -12.23
CA ALA A 223 10.39 -9.64 -11.97
C ALA A 223 9.75 -10.14 -13.28
N MET A 224 9.53 -9.26 -14.25
CA MET A 224 8.97 -9.62 -15.55
C MET A 224 9.93 -10.43 -16.42
N LEU A 225 11.23 -10.11 -16.39
CA LEU A 225 12.27 -10.88 -17.08
C LEU A 225 12.33 -12.32 -16.58
N MET A 226 12.20 -12.53 -15.26
CA MET A 226 12.22 -13.88 -14.71
C MET A 226 11.08 -14.77 -15.21
N ILE A 227 9.92 -14.20 -15.56
CA ILE A 227 8.80 -14.96 -16.16
C ILE A 227 9.14 -15.41 -17.58
N LYS A 228 9.81 -14.54 -18.34
CA LYS A 228 10.31 -14.88 -19.67
C LYS A 228 11.37 -15.96 -19.59
N ASP A 229 12.32 -15.84 -18.67
CA ASP A 229 13.38 -16.83 -18.47
C ASP A 229 12.82 -18.17 -17.98
N MET A 230 11.83 -18.16 -17.09
CA MET A 230 11.11 -19.36 -16.67
C MET A 230 10.46 -20.07 -17.86
N SER A 231 9.84 -19.31 -18.77
CA SER A 231 9.22 -19.84 -19.98
C SER A 231 10.25 -20.42 -20.95
N ASN A 232 11.40 -19.76 -21.11
CA ASN A 232 12.52 -20.25 -21.94
C ASN A 232 13.13 -21.55 -21.38
N ALA A 233 13.10 -21.72 -20.06
CA ALA A 233 13.48 -22.97 -19.38
C ALA A 233 12.40 -24.07 -19.47
N ASN A 234 11.35 -23.89 -20.28
CA ASN A 234 10.20 -24.80 -20.41
C ASN A 234 9.41 -25.03 -19.11
N LEU A 235 9.53 -24.11 -18.15
CA LEU A 235 8.73 -24.12 -16.92
C LEU A 235 7.51 -23.22 -17.09
N LYS A 236 6.38 -23.63 -16.52
CA LYS A 236 5.13 -22.87 -16.59
C LYS A 236 4.86 -22.15 -15.27
N PRO A 237 4.52 -20.84 -15.29
CA PRO A 237 4.06 -20.12 -14.12
C PRO A 237 2.89 -20.84 -13.43
N ASP A 238 3.00 -21.04 -12.12
CA ASP A 238 1.94 -21.59 -11.29
C ASP A 238 1.12 -20.49 -10.60
N ALA A 239 0.14 -20.89 -9.80
CA ALA A 239 -0.71 -19.92 -9.12
C ALA A 239 0.08 -18.98 -8.18
N PHE A 240 1.15 -19.50 -7.56
CA PHE A 240 2.03 -18.71 -6.69
C PHE A 240 2.89 -17.75 -7.50
N THR A 241 3.40 -18.17 -8.66
CA THR A 241 4.15 -17.30 -9.59
C THR A 241 3.35 -16.06 -9.93
N LEU A 242 2.10 -16.23 -10.37
CA LEU A 242 1.23 -15.12 -10.77
C LEU A 242 0.89 -14.23 -9.57
N SER A 243 0.57 -14.84 -8.42
CA SER A 243 0.25 -14.11 -7.19
C SER A 243 1.41 -13.22 -6.73
N ASN A 244 2.67 -13.65 -6.91
CA ASN A 244 3.85 -12.86 -6.56
C ASN A 244 4.06 -11.65 -7.49
N LEU A 245 3.58 -11.69 -8.73
CA LEU A 245 3.72 -10.59 -9.69
C LEU A 245 2.65 -9.50 -9.50
N LEU A 246 1.43 -9.90 -9.12
CA LEU A 246 0.28 -8.98 -9.07
C LEU A 246 0.54 -7.71 -8.24
N PRO A 247 1.19 -7.77 -7.06
CA PRO A 247 1.53 -6.56 -6.30
C PRO A 247 2.44 -5.58 -7.04
N VAL A 248 3.47 -6.06 -7.74
CA VAL A 248 4.41 -5.17 -8.44
C VAL A 248 3.78 -4.59 -9.71
N VAL A 249 2.94 -5.37 -10.41
CA VAL A 249 2.13 -4.91 -11.54
C VAL A 249 1.13 -3.83 -11.11
N ALA A 250 0.42 -4.08 -10.00
CA ALA A 250 -0.55 -3.15 -9.43
C ALA A 250 0.10 -1.82 -9.03
N LYS A 251 1.28 -1.86 -8.43
CA LYS A 251 2.04 -0.67 -8.01
C LYS A 251 2.53 0.17 -9.20
N HIS A 252 2.82 -0.46 -10.34
CA HIS A 252 3.16 0.24 -11.59
C HIS A 252 1.93 0.62 -12.42
N MET A 253 0.72 0.27 -11.97
CA MET A 253 -0.54 0.52 -12.67
C MET A 253 -0.55 -0.04 -14.11
N ASP A 254 0.18 -1.14 -14.35
CA ASP A 254 0.26 -1.78 -15.67
C ASP A 254 -0.96 -2.69 -15.90
N VAL A 255 -2.07 -2.08 -16.32
CA VAL A 255 -3.33 -2.78 -16.57
C VAL A 255 -3.21 -3.82 -17.68
N TRP A 256 -2.33 -3.61 -18.66
CA TRP A 256 -2.15 -4.55 -19.77
C TRP A 256 -1.49 -5.82 -19.30
N LYS A 257 -0.40 -5.70 -18.52
CA LYS A 257 0.24 -6.85 -17.91
C LYS A 257 -0.69 -7.57 -16.93
N GLY A 258 -1.47 -6.81 -16.17
CA GLY A 258 -2.52 -7.35 -15.32
C GLY A 258 -3.55 -8.21 -16.09
N LYS A 259 -4.03 -7.72 -17.23
CA LYS A 259 -4.94 -8.47 -18.13
C LYS A 259 -4.29 -9.71 -18.74
N GLU A 260 -3.00 -9.66 -19.10
CA GLU A 260 -2.25 -10.83 -19.57
C GLU A 260 -2.18 -11.92 -18.49
N ILE A 261 -1.84 -11.55 -17.24
CA ILE A 261 -1.81 -12.46 -16.09
C ILE A 261 -3.20 -13.04 -15.84
N HIS A 262 -4.24 -12.21 -15.86
CA HIS A 262 -5.62 -12.66 -15.69
C HIS A 262 -6.02 -13.67 -16.79
N GLY A 263 -5.78 -13.36 -18.06
CA GLY A 263 -6.06 -14.25 -19.18
C GLY A 263 -5.24 -15.55 -19.15
N TYR A 264 -4.00 -15.50 -18.65
CA TYR A 264 -3.23 -16.71 -18.37
C TYR A 264 -3.88 -17.55 -17.27
N GLY A 265 -4.28 -16.92 -16.16
CA GLY A 265 -4.97 -17.56 -15.04
C GLY A 265 -6.23 -18.29 -15.46
N VAL A 266 -7.10 -17.65 -16.24
CA VAL A 266 -8.32 -18.26 -16.78
C VAL A 266 -8.00 -19.46 -17.67
N ARG A 267 -7.05 -19.33 -18.61
CA ARG A 267 -6.67 -20.43 -19.52
C ARG A 267 -6.09 -21.66 -18.82
N HIS A 268 -5.52 -21.49 -17.62
CA HIS A 268 -4.89 -22.56 -16.86
C HIS A 268 -5.72 -23.00 -15.63
N GLY A 269 -6.96 -22.52 -15.50
CA GLY A 269 -7.88 -22.93 -14.43
C GLY A 269 -7.54 -22.36 -13.04
N PHE A 270 -6.91 -21.19 -12.99
CA PHE A 270 -6.58 -20.49 -11.75
C PHE A 270 -7.60 -19.40 -11.37
N ASP A 271 -8.68 -19.24 -12.14
CA ASP A 271 -9.75 -18.27 -11.93
C ASP A 271 -10.53 -18.48 -10.62
N GLN A 272 -10.49 -19.69 -10.06
CA GLN A 272 -11.07 -20.03 -8.75
C GLN A 272 -10.04 -20.00 -7.61
N ASN A 273 -8.77 -19.66 -7.89
CA ASN A 273 -7.74 -19.61 -6.85
C ASN A 273 -7.88 -18.31 -6.04
N GLU A 274 -8.17 -18.44 -4.75
CA GLU A 274 -8.43 -17.32 -3.82
C GLU A 274 -7.30 -16.27 -3.83
N PHE A 275 -6.03 -16.70 -3.89
CA PHE A 275 -4.88 -15.79 -3.89
C PHE A 275 -4.78 -14.99 -5.19
N ILE A 276 -4.99 -15.64 -6.33
CA ILE A 276 -4.96 -14.97 -7.65
C ILE A 276 -6.15 -14.03 -7.78
N THR A 277 -7.36 -14.47 -7.45
CA THR A 277 -8.56 -13.65 -7.60
C THR A 277 -8.51 -12.41 -6.69
N THR A 278 -8.01 -12.56 -5.47
CA THR A 278 -7.78 -11.41 -4.56
C THR A 278 -6.69 -10.49 -5.12
N GLY A 279 -5.54 -11.03 -5.54
CA GLY A 279 -4.46 -10.21 -6.11
C GLY A 279 -4.84 -9.50 -7.40
N LEU A 280 -5.68 -10.13 -8.25
CA LEU A 280 -6.20 -9.52 -9.47
C LEU A 280 -7.22 -8.42 -9.14
N SER A 281 -8.10 -8.67 -8.17
CA SER A 281 -9.04 -7.66 -7.68
C SER A 281 -8.31 -6.40 -7.20
N ASP A 282 -7.23 -6.58 -6.43
CA ASP A 282 -6.36 -5.48 -5.97
C ASP A 282 -5.63 -4.78 -7.13
N MET A 283 -5.13 -5.54 -8.10
CA MET A 283 -4.45 -5.00 -9.28
C MET A 283 -5.37 -4.15 -10.13
N TYR A 284 -6.56 -4.65 -10.48
CA TYR A 284 -7.52 -3.89 -11.28
C TYR A 284 -7.97 -2.63 -10.56
N ALA A 285 -8.20 -2.72 -9.26
CA ALA A 285 -8.57 -1.56 -8.48
C ALA A 285 -7.45 -0.51 -8.44
N ASN A 286 -6.17 -0.93 -8.37
CA ASN A 286 -5.01 -0.03 -8.50
C ASN A 286 -4.91 0.64 -9.87
N CYS A 287 -5.36 -0.03 -10.92
CA CYS A 287 -5.45 0.53 -12.26
C CYS A 287 -6.75 1.33 -12.51
N ASN A 288 -7.48 1.71 -11.45
CA ASN A 288 -8.77 2.40 -11.50
C ASN A 288 -9.88 1.65 -12.28
N MET A 289 -9.74 0.34 -12.49
CA MET A 289 -10.71 -0.54 -13.14
C MET A 289 -11.64 -1.14 -12.08
N VAL A 290 -12.42 -0.29 -11.41
CA VAL A 290 -13.16 -0.66 -10.19
C VAL A 290 -14.22 -1.72 -10.46
N GLN A 291 -14.91 -1.66 -11.60
CA GLN A 291 -15.94 -2.65 -11.95
C GLN A 291 -15.35 -4.05 -12.12
N ASP A 292 -14.21 -4.18 -12.78
CA ASP A 292 -13.49 -5.45 -12.95
C ASP A 292 -13.03 -6.01 -11.60
N SER A 293 -12.52 -5.14 -10.73
CA SER A 293 -12.13 -5.50 -9.37
C SER A 293 -13.32 -6.03 -8.56
N TYR A 294 -14.47 -5.34 -8.61
CA TYR A 294 -15.68 -5.75 -7.92
C TYR A 294 -16.22 -7.09 -8.46
N HIS A 295 -16.18 -7.30 -9.78
CA HIS A 295 -16.59 -8.58 -10.36
C HIS A 295 -15.76 -9.75 -9.82
N LEU A 296 -14.44 -9.60 -9.77
CA LEU A 296 -13.54 -10.62 -9.20
C LEU A 296 -13.76 -10.82 -7.70
N PHE A 297 -13.95 -9.74 -6.94
CA PHE A 297 -14.30 -9.84 -5.53
C PHE A 297 -15.63 -10.60 -5.35
N SER A 298 -16.63 -10.28 -6.17
CA SER A 298 -17.96 -10.91 -6.12
C SER A 298 -17.91 -12.41 -6.43
N SER A 299 -17.00 -12.83 -7.31
CA SER A 299 -16.82 -14.24 -7.69
C SER A 299 -16.03 -15.06 -6.67
N LEU A 300 -15.37 -14.44 -5.67
CA LEU A 300 -14.69 -15.17 -4.61
C LEU A 300 -15.65 -16.15 -3.89
N PRO A 301 -15.36 -17.46 -3.86
CA PRO A 301 -16.19 -18.47 -3.21
C PRO A 301 -16.39 -18.19 -1.71
N LYS A 302 -15.35 -17.64 -1.08
CA LYS A 302 -15.37 -17.20 0.31
C LYS A 302 -14.66 -15.85 0.40
N LYS A 303 -15.35 -14.86 0.95
CA LYS A 303 -14.80 -13.53 1.22
C LYS A 303 -14.40 -13.48 2.68
N ASP A 304 -13.10 -13.40 2.94
CA ASP A 304 -12.52 -13.26 4.26
C ASP A 304 -12.32 -11.79 4.65
N ILE A 305 -11.79 -11.52 5.84
CA ILE A 305 -11.58 -10.15 6.30
C ILE A 305 -10.56 -9.40 5.43
N VAL A 306 -9.58 -10.10 4.85
CA VAL A 306 -8.52 -9.49 4.03
C VAL A 306 -9.10 -8.98 2.71
N SER A 307 -9.85 -9.82 2.00
CA SER A 307 -10.55 -9.44 0.77
C SER A 307 -11.53 -8.27 0.99
N TRP A 308 -12.30 -8.28 2.09
CA TRP A 308 -13.16 -7.15 2.46
C TRP A 308 -12.40 -5.86 2.75
N CYS A 309 -11.32 -5.92 3.53
CA CYS A 309 -10.50 -4.74 3.81
C CYS A 309 -9.92 -4.15 2.53
N SER A 310 -9.44 -5.01 1.62
CA SER A 310 -8.81 -4.56 0.39
C SER A 310 -9.81 -3.85 -0.53
N ILE A 311 -10.96 -4.48 -0.81
CA ILE A 311 -11.96 -3.91 -1.73
C ILE A 311 -12.51 -2.58 -1.20
N ILE A 312 -12.77 -2.48 0.11
CA ILE A 312 -13.25 -1.25 0.76
C ILE A 312 -12.19 -0.15 0.68
N SER A 313 -10.96 -0.46 1.12
CA SER A 313 -9.86 0.50 1.11
C SER A 313 -9.64 1.05 -0.29
N LYS A 314 -9.73 0.20 -1.30
CA LYS A 314 -9.40 0.62 -2.65
C LYS A 314 -10.49 1.42 -3.35
N HIS A 315 -11.76 1.11 -3.10
CA HIS A 315 -12.86 1.97 -3.54
C HIS A 315 -12.75 3.37 -2.94
N VAL A 316 -12.49 3.46 -1.62
CA VAL A 316 -12.31 4.74 -0.93
C VAL A 316 -11.09 5.51 -1.46
N GLN A 317 -9.97 4.83 -1.72
CA GLN A 317 -8.78 5.46 -2.32
C GLN A 317 -9.01 5.97 -3.74
N ASN A 318 -9.90 5.33 -4.50
CA ASN A 318 -10.27 5.76 -5.85
C ASN A 318 -11.39 6.83 -5.84
N GLY A 319 -11.75 7.38 -4.67
CA GLY A 319 -12.78 8.43 -4.54
C GLY A 319 -14.22 7.93 -4.55
N LEU A 320 -14.45 6.62 -4.61
CA LEU A 320 -15.78 5.99 -4.61
C LEU A 320 -16.26 5.76 -3.18
N PHE A 321 -16.51 6.87 -2.48
CA PHE A 321 -16.81 6.88 -1.06
C PHE A 321 -18.15 6.21 -0.71
N ASP A 322 -19.18 6.43 -1.53
CA ASP A 322 -20.51 5.85 -1.33
C ASP A 322 -20.50 4.33 -1.54
N GLU A 323 -19.83 3.86 -2.59
CA GLU A 323 -19.61 2.43 -2.85
C GLU A 323 -18.78 1.79 -1.74
N GLY A 324 -17.74 2.48 -1.25
CA GLY A 324 -16.95 2.06 -0.10
C GLY A 324 -17.82 1.83 1.15
N LEU A 325 -18.71 2.77 1.48
CA LEU A 325 -19.69 2.63 2.58
C LEU A 325 -20.66 1.48 2.34
N ASN A 326 -21.12 1.29 1.10
CA ASN A 326 -21.99 0.18 0.75
C ASN A 326 -21.29 -1.18 0.95
N LEU A 327 -20.04 -1.31 0.51
CA LEU A 327 -19.22 -2.51 0.72
C LEU A 327 -18.99 -2.77 2.22
N PHE A 328 -18.72 -1.73 3.02
CA PHE A 328 -18.59 -1.87 4.46
C PHE A 328 -19.89 -2.36 5.11
N ARG A 329 -21.06 -1.87 4.67
CA ARG A 329 -22.36 -2.41 5.11
C ARG A 329 -22.54 -3.87 4.70
N GLN A 330 -22.15 -4.24 3.47
CA GLN A 330 -22.21 -5.64 3.01
C GLN A 330 -21.32 -6.56 3.87
N MET A 331 -20.12 -6.12 4.23
CA MET A 331 -19.23 -6.81 5.16
C MET A 331 -19.93 -7.08 6.51
N LEU A 332 -20.60 -6.06 7.07
CA LEU A 332 -21.36 -6.19 8.31
C LEU A 332 -22.53 -7.17 8.17
N THR A 333 -23.31 -7.09 7.08
CA THR A 333 -24.42 -8.02 6.82
C THR A 333 -23.96 -9.45 6.57
N SER A 334 -22.71 -9.62 6.14
CA SER A 334 -22.05 -10.93 6.00
C SER A 334 -21.50 -11.47 7.32
N ASN A 335 -21.82 -10.84 8.45
CA ASN A 335 -21.35 -11.17 9.80
C ASN A 335 -19.82 -11.12 9.96
N ILE A 336 -19.12 -10.36 9.11
CA ILE A 336 -17.69 -10.12 9.23
C ILE A 336 -17.49 -8.89 10.13
N LYS A 337 -16.83 -9.10 11.28
CA LYS A 337 -16.58 -8.03 12.24
C LYS A 337 -15.49 -7.08 11.72
N PRO A 338 -15.71 -5.75 11.79
CA PRO A 338 -14.67 -4.78 11.46
C PRO A 338 -13.42 -4.96 12.31
N VAL A 339 -12.27 -4.88 11.67
CA VAL A 339 -10.94 -4.84 12.28
C VAL A 339 -10.32 -3.45 12.09
N PRO A 340 -9.27 -3.08 12.84
CA PRO A 340 -8.63 -1.77 12.73
C PRO A 340 -8.36 -1.29 11.30
N ILE A 341 -7.87 -2.18 10.43
CA ILE A 341 -7.60 -1.87 9.02
C ILE A 341 -8.89 -1.43 8.30
N SER A 342 -9.96 -2.23 8.36
CA SER A 342 -11.25 -1.86 7.73
C SER A 342 -11.84 -0.54 8.25
N ILE A 343 -11.63 -0.24 9.54
CA ILE A 343 -12.10 0.99 10.18
C ILE A 343 -11.33 2.20 9.63
N SER A 344 -10.00 2.12 9.61
CA SER A 344 -9.16 3.16 9.02
C SER A 344 -9.43 3.34 7.52
N SER A 345 -9.75 2.27 6.80
CA SER A 345 -10.10 2.33 5.38
C SER A 345 -11.44 3.04 5.10
N ILE A 346 -12.45 2.88 5.96
CA ILE A 346 -13.77 3.48 5.75
C ILE A 346 -13.92 4.89 6.33
N THR A 347 -13.10 5.25 7.32
CA THR A 347 -13.18 6.56 7.98
C THR A 347 -13.03 7.76 7.01
N PRO A 348 -12.14 7.73 6.00
CA PRO A 348 -12.05 8.77 4.98
C PRO A 348 -13.35 8.96 4.19
N ALA A 349 -14.11 7.89 3.91
CA ALA A 349 -15.41 8.02 3.24
C ALA A 349 -16.41 8.82 4.08
N CYS A 350 -16.46 8.56 5.39
CA CYS A 350 -17.27 9.36 6.31
C CYS A 350 -16.84 10.84 6.33
N ALA A 351 -15.53 11.09 6.28
CA ALA A 351 -14.95 12.44 6.27
C ALA A 351 -15.28 13.20 4.99
N HIS A 352 -15.08 12.58 3.83
CA HIS A 352 -15.30 13.18 2.51
C HIS A 352 -16.78 13.44 2.24
N LEU A 353 -17.66 12.49 2.56
CA LEU A 353 -19.10 12.66 2.42
C LEU A 353 -19.72 13.51 3.53
N THR A 354 -18.92 13.99 4.49
CA THR A 354 -19.35 14.78 5.66
C THR A 354 -20.48 14.12 6.46
N THR A 355 -20.52 12.78 6.48
CA THR A 355 -21.59 11.99 7.12
C THR A 355 -21.32 11.79 8.61
N LEU A 356 -21.41 12.88 9.38
CA LEU A 356 -21.16 12.89 10.82
C LEU A 356 -21.90 11.77 11.60
N PRO A 357 -23.18 11.45 11.33
CA PRO A 357 -23.87 10.36 12.04
C PRO A 357 -23.22 8.98 11.83
N LEU A 358 -22.76 8.67 10.61
CA LEU A 358 -22.07 7.42 10.33
C LEU A 358 -20.69 7.39 10.99
N GLY A 359 -19.96 8.50 10.96
CA GLY A 359 -18.71 8.67 11.69
C GLY A 359 -18.87 8.47 13.21
N GLN A 360 -19.96 8.96 13.80
CA GLN A 360 -20.27 8.75 15.22
C GLN A 360 -20.62 7.29 15.53
N GLN A 361 -21.36 6.60 14.67
CA GLN A 361 -21.61 5.16 14.81
C GLN A 361 -20.32 4.35 14.77
N LEU A 362 -19.41 4.68 13.85
CA LEU A 362 -18.09 4.06 13.75
C LEU A 362 -17.25 4.33 15.00
N HIS A 363 -17.23 5.57 15.50
CA HIS A 363 -16.54 5.93 16.74
C HIS A 363 -17.10 5.17 17.95
N GLY A 364 -18.43 5.02 18.05
CA GLY A 364 -19.04 4.18 19.08
C GLY A 364 -18.67 2.70 18.98
N TYR A 365 -18.47 2.18 17.76
CA TYR A 365 -17.91 0.83 17.56
C TYR A 365 -16.45 0.73 18.02
N ILE A 366 -15.62 1.72 17.68
CA ILE A 366 -14.20 1.80 18.08
C ILE A 366 -14.04 1.73 19.60
N ILE A 367 -14.80 2.55 20.34
CA ILE A 367 -14.75 2.59 21.81
C ILE A 367 -15.18 1.24 22.42
N ARG A 368 -16.29 0.65 21.94
CA ARG A 368 -16.82 -0.62 22.47
C ARG A 368 -15.88 -1.81 22.24
N ASN A 369 -14.99 -1.73 21.26
CA ASN A 369 -14.03 -2.79 20.94
C ASN A 369 -12.59 -2.43 21.35
N HIS A 370 -12.40 -1.36 22.14
CA HIS A 370 -11.10 -0.91 22.65
C HIS A 370 -10.06 -0.60 21.56
N PHE A 371 -10.52 -0.13 20.40
CA PHE A 371 -9.67 0.28 19.28
C PHE A 371 -9.25 1.76 19.36
N ASP A 372 -9.82 2.51 20.30
CA ASP A 372 -9.57 3.94 20.55
C ASP A 372 -8.12 4.26 20.94
N LYS A 373 -7.35 3.26 21.42
CA LYS A 373 -5.93 3.43 21.73
C LYS A 373 -5.00 3.27 20.52
N ASN A 374 -5.54 2.83 19.38
CA ASN A 374 -4.74 2.69 18.17
C ASN A 374 -4.50 4.08 17.56
N ILE A 375 -3.23 4.44 17.38
CA ILE A 375 -2.82 5.75 16.86
C ILE A 375 -3.43 6.04 15.48
N PHE A 376 -3.38 5.08 14.55
CA PHE A 376 -3.90 5.24 13.19
C PHE A 376 -5.41 5.49 13.15
N ILE A 377 -6.16 4.81 14.04
CA ILE A 377 -7.61 5.01 14.18
C ILE A 377 -7.89 6.38 14.79
N SER A 378 -7.17 6.76 15.84
CA SER A 378 -7.33 8.06 16.49
C SER A 378 -7.03 9.21 15.53
N SER A 379 -5.94 9.12 14.77
CA SER A 379 -5.59 10.10 13.72
C SER A 379 -6.68 10.21 12.66
N SER A 380 -7.25 9.07 12.24
CA SER A 380 -8.36 9.03 11.28
C SER A 380 -9.65 9.64 11.85
N LEU A 381 -9.94 9.45 13.14
CA LEU A 381 -11.08 10.08 13.82
C LEU A 381 -10.92 11.61 13.93
N VAL A 382 -9.72 12.10 14.28
CA VAL A 382 -9.42 13.54 14.29
C VAL A 382 -9.71 14.14 12.91
N HIS A 383 -9.20 13.50 11.85
CA HIS A 383 -9.45 13.93 10.47
C HIS A 383 -10.95 13.95 10.14
N MET A 384 -11.67 12.87 10.44
CA MET A 384 -13.09 12.75 10.13
C MET A 384 -13.93 13.79 10.86
N TYR A 385 -13.72 13.98 12.17
CA TYR A 385 -14.48 14.99 12.91
C TYR A 385 -14.18 16.41 12.46
N ALA A 386 -12.91 16.72 12.13
CA ALA A 386 -12.54 18.03 11.59
C ALA A 386 -13.23 18.30 10.24
N LYS A 387 -13.21 17.32 9.32
CA LYS A 387 -13.86 17.42 8.00
C LYS A 387 -15.40 17.49 8.09
N CYS A 388 -16.01 16.74 9.01
CA CYS A 388 -17.45 16.80 9.29
C CYS A 388 -17.89 18.05 10.07
N GLY A 389 -16.99 19.01 10.30
CA GLY A 389 -17.31 20.28 10.94
C GLY A 389 -17.32 20.29 12.47
N ASN A 390 -17.04 19.17 13.13
CA ASN A 390 -17.00 19.07 14.59
C ASN A 390 -15.56 19.22 15.13
N ILE A 391 -14.99 20.41 14.93
CA ILE A 391 -13.61 20.71 15.32
C ILE A 391 -13.37 20.57 16.84
N LYS A 392 -14.40 20.81 17.67
CA LYS A 392 -14.32 20.65 19.13
C LYS A 392 -14.04 19.21 19.52
N LEU A 393 -14.74 18.25 18.91
CA LEU A 393 -14.52 16.84 19.19
C LEU A 393 -13.21 16.33 18.58
N ALA A 394 -12.82 16.85 17.41
CA ALA A 394 -11.51 16.56 16.83
C ALA A 394 -10.36 16.97 17.78
N LYS A 395 -10.40 18.20 18.31
CA LYS A 395 -9.44 18.68 19.32
C LYS A 395 -9.45 17.82 20.58
N LYS A 396 -10.63 17.45 21.07
CA LYS A 396 -10.75 16.58 22.26
C LYS A 396 -10.06 15.24 22.05
N ILE A 397 -10.29 14.58 20.90
CA ILE A 397 -9.65 13.30 20.59
C ILE A 397 -8.14 13.50 20.46
N PHE A 398 -7.70 14.52 19.71
CA PHE A 398 -6.29 14.83 19.52
C PHE A 398 -5.55 14.97 20.87
N TYR A 399 -6.06 15.78 21.81
CA TYR A 399 -5.43 15.94 23.13
C TYR A 399 -5.57 14.73 24.07
N GLN A 400 -6.44 13.77 23.76
CA GLN A 400 -6.57 12.51 24.52
C GLN A 400 -5.61 11.41 24.01
N MET A 401 -4.97 11.59 22.85
CA MET A 401 -3.98 10.65 22.33
C MET A 401 -2.71 10.68 23.18
N ASN A 402 -2.13 9.51 23.46
CA ASN A 402 -0.86 9.40 24.20
C ASN A 402 0.35 9.80 23.35
N HIS A 403 0.26 9.57 22.04
CA HIS A 403 1.29 9.86 21.06
C HIS A 403 0.64 10.35 19.78
N HIS A 404 1.27 11.32 19.13
CA HIS A 404 0.83 11.89 17.88
C HIS A 404 1.76 11.47 16.76
N ASP A 405 1.19 10.95 15.68
CA ASP A 405 1.92 10.73 14.43
C ASP A 405 1.77 11.94 13.51
N LEU A 406 2.55 11.95 12.43
CA LEU A 406 2.49 12.98 11.39
C LEU A 406 1.06 13.20 10.86
N VAL A 407 0.25 12.13 10.77
CA VAL A 407 -1.12 12.18 10.27
C VAL A 407 -2.05 12.91 11.24
N SER A 408 -1.97 12.66 12.55
CA SER A 408 -2.76 13.36 13.56
C SER A 408 -2.45 14.85 13.61
N TRP A 409 -1.16 15.23 13.58
CA TRP A 409 -0.73 16.63 13.55
C TRP A 409 -1.26 17.36 12.31
N THR A 410 -0.99 16.81 11.12
CA THR A 410 -1.45 17.42 9.86
C THR A 410 -2.97 17.52 9.79
N SER A 411 -3.69 16.50 10.28
CA SER A 411 -5.16 16.52 10.33
C SER A 411 -5.70 17.60 11.27
N MET A 412 -5.06 17.80 12.43
CA MET A 412 -5.49 18.81 13.40
C MET A 412 -5.16 20.24 12.92
N ILE A 413 -3.96 20.45 12.36
CA ILE A 413 -3.54 21.75 11.78
C ILE A 413 -4.49 22.12 10.63
N MET A 414 -4.71 21.20 9.68
CA MET A 414 -5.65 21.42 8.57
C MET A 414 -7.08 21.62 9.06
N GLY A 415 -7.50 20.88 10.09
CA GLY A 415 -8.79 21.10 10.75
C GLY A 415 -8.92 22.53 11.27
N CYS A 416 -7.93 23.04 12.00
CA CYS A 416 -7.93 24.43 12.46
C CYS A 416 -7.97 25.43 11.29
N ALA A 417 -7.20 25.18 10.22
CA ALA A 417 -7.17 26.02 9.02
C ALA A 417 -8.55 26.16 8.35
N LEU A 418 -9.25 25.03 8.15
CA LEU A 418 -10.57 24.99 7.49
C LEU A 418 -11.67 25.63 8.35
N HIS A 419 -11.49 25.68 9.67
CA HIS A 419 -12.43 26.26 10.63
C HIS A 419 -12.07 27.70 11.05
N GLY A 420 -11.11 28.33 10.37
CA GLY A 420 -10.71 29.73 10.64
C GLY A 420 -9.94 29.92 11.96
N HIS A 421 -9.46 28.84 12.59
CA HIS A 421 -8.65 28.90 13.81
C HIS A 421 -7.16 29.05 13.47
N VAL A 422 -6.82 30.19 12.86
CA VAL A 422 -5.49 30.46 12.27
C VAL A 422 -4.37 30.37 13.32
N HIS A 423 -4.54 31.02 14.48
CA HIS A 423 -3.54 31.00 15.55
C HIS A 423 -3.33 29.60 16.14
N ASP A 424 -4.40 28.81 16.28
CA ASP A 424 -4.29 27.41 16.74
C ASP A 424 -3.51 26.57 15.72
N SER A 425 -3.75 26.77 14.43
CA SER A 425 -3.02 26.07 13.36
C SER A 425 -1.52 26.36 13.42
N ILE A 426 -1.13 27.63 13.56
CA ILE A 426 0.28 28.04 13.68
C ILE A 426 0.90 27.48 14.96
N THR A 427 0.20 27.55 16.08
CA THR A 427 0.67 27.04 17.38
C THR A 427 0.89 25.52 17.33
N LEU A 428 -0.06 24.77 16.74
CA LEU A 428 0.06 23.32 16.56
C LEU A 428 1.24 22.96 15.63
N PHE A 429 1.47 23.72 14.56
CA PHE A 429 2.62 23.52 13.69
C PHE A 429 3.94 23.71 14.45
N GLN A 430 4.05 24.76 15.26
CA GLN A 430 5.23 25.00 16.10
C GLN A 430 5.41 23.90 17.15
N GLN A 431 4.33 23.45 17.80
CA GLN A 431 4.37 22.34 18.76
C GLN A 431 4.90 21.05 18.11
N MET A 432 4.40 20.71 16.92
CA MET A 432 4.89 19.57 16.13
C MET A 432 6.42 19.64 15.91
N GLU A 433 6.96 20.82 15.62
CA GLU A 433 8.41 21.02 15.50
C GLU A 433 9.14 20.83 16.85
N THR A 434 8.58 21.34 17.95
CA THR A 434 9.18 21.18 19.28
C THR A 434 9.20 19.72 19.76
N GLU A 435 8.25 18.91 19.30
CA GLU A 435 8.21 17.46 19.56
C GLU A 435 9.11 16.65 18.59
N LEU A 436 9.94 17.33 17.80
CA LEU A 436 10.90 16.74 16.86
C LEU A 436 10.22 15.89 15.75
N ILE A 437 8.94 16.13 15.48
CA ILE A 437 8.24 15.51 14.37
C ILE A 437 8.44 16.39 13.14
N ARG A 438 9.23 15.91 12.18
CA ARG A 438 9.58 16.68 10.96
C ARG A 438 8.32 16.96 10.12
N PRO A 439 7.94 18.25 9.91
CA PRO A 439 6.89 18.63 8.96
C PRO A 439 7.15 18.12 7.53
N ASN A 440 6.09 17.67 6.87
CA ASN A 440 6.09 17.27 5.47
C ASN A 440 5.30 18.27 4.61
N SER A 441 5.22 17.99 3.29
CA SER A 441 4.43 18.74 2.31
C SER A 441 3.01 19.07 2.83
N VAL A 442 2.30 18.06 3.34
CA VAL A 442 0.93 18.22 3.87
C VAL A 442 0.84 19.16 5.09
N ALA A 443 1.82 19.13 6.00
CA ALA A 443 1.86 20.05 7.15
C ALA A 443 2.02 21.50 6.73
N PHE A 444 2.91 21.76 5.75
CA PHE A 444 3.10 23.09 5.20
C PHE A 444 1.89 23.57 4.43
N LEU A 445 1.25 22.71 3.63
CA LEU A 445 -0.02 23.04 3.00
C LEU A 445 -1.07 23.48 4.03
N ALA A 446 -1.21 22.73 5.12
CA ALA A 446 -2.18 23.04 6.17
C ALA A 446 -1.95 24.42 6.83
N VAL A 447 -0.71 24.75 7.18
CA VAL A 447 -0.41 26.06 7.79
C VAL A 447 -0.50 27.20 6.77
N LEU A 448 -0.15 26.97 5.50
CA LEU A 448 -0.33 27.95 4.42
C LEU A 448 -1.82 28.22 4.15
N THR A 449 -2.67 27.18 4.14
CA THR A 449 -4.12 27.34 4.05
C THR A 449 -4.66 28.18 5.20
N ALA A 450 -4.17 27.95 6.44
CA ALA A 450 -4.56 28.75 7.59
C ALA A 450 -4.16 30.23 7.40
N CYS A 451 -2.94 30.49 6.94
CA CYS A 451 -2.48 31.85 6.68
C CYS A 451 -3.30 32.53 5.58
N SER A 452 -3.62 31.82 4.48
CA SER A 452 -4.49 32.34 3.41
C SER A 452 -5.87 32.73 3.92
N HIS A 453 -6.52 31.83 4.67
CA HIS A 453 -7.84 32.10 5.25
C HIS A 453 -7.82 33.21 6.31
N GLY A 454 -6.70 33.37 7.00
CA GLY A 454 -6.49 34.41 8.01
C GLY A 454 -5.99 35.75 7.48
N GLY A 455 -5.61 35.85 6.21
CA GLY A 455 -4.94 37.03 5.66
C GLY A 455 -3.54 37.29 6.25
N MET A 456 -2.86 36.27 6.78
CA MET A 456 -1.55 36.41 7.43
C MET A 456 -0.43 36.33 6.37
N VAL A 457 -0.27 37.37 5.56
CA VAL A 457 0.64 37.38 4.39
C VAL A 457 2.10 37.12 4.80
N ASP A 458 2.60 37.87 5.77
CA ASP A 458 3.99 37.77 6.23
C ASP A 458 4.31 36.38 6.78
N GLU A 459 3.45 35.82 7.63
CA GLU A 459 3.60 34.47 8.18
C GLU A 459 3.51 33.41 7.10
N GLY A 460 2.56 33.52 6.17
CA GLY A 460 2.38 32.57 5.08
C GLY A 460 3.62 32.51 4.18
N LEU A 461 4.16 33.67 3.78
CA LEU A 461 5.40 33.72 2.99
C LEU A 461 6.60 33.16 3.76
N LYS A 462 6.72 33.44 5.07
CA LYS A 462 7.75 32.84 5.93
C LYS A 462 7.65 31.31 5.96
N PHE A 463 6.45 30.75 6.09
CA PHE A 463 6.25 29.29 6.08
C PHE A 463 6.59 28.68 4.72
N TYR A 464 6.22 29.34 3.62
CA TYR A 464 6.57 28.90 2.28
C TYR A 464 8.09 28.90 2.06
N GLU A 465 8.79 29.96 2.50
CA GLU A 465 10.25 30.00 2.43
C GLU A 465 10.91 28.94 3.30
N LYS A 466 10.42 28.74 4.53
CA LYS A 466 10.90 27.71 5.46
C LYS A 466 10.75 26.31 4.87
N MET A 467 9.63 26.03 4.19
CA MET A 467 9.40 24.76 3.49
C MET A 467 10.49 24.47 2.45
N VAL A 468 10.83 25.46 1.62
CA VAL A 468 11.77 25.31 0.51
C VAL A 468 13.23 25.33 0.99
N LYS A 469 13.59 26.29 1.85
CA LYS A 469 14.99 26.52 2.25
C LYS A 469 15.44 25.57 3.36
N ASP A 470 14.65 25.48 4.43
CA ASP A 470 15.07 24.77 5.65
C ASP A 470 14.74 23.27 5.54
N TYR A 471 13.55 22.95 5.05
CA TYR A 471 13.08 21.56 4.93
C TYR A 471 13.43 20.89 3.60
N LYS A 472 13.84 21.69 2.59
CA LYS A 472 14.21 21.22 1.24
C LYS A 472 13.09 20.42 0.57
N LEU A 473 11.83 20.79 0.85
CA LEU A 473 10.67 20.19 0.22
C LEU A 473 10.41 20.89 -1.12
N ILE A 474 10.07 20.09 -2.13
CA ILE A 474 9.70 20.59 -3.45
C ILE A 474 8.22 21.00 -3.38
N PRO A 475 7.86 22.28 -3.63
CA PRO A 475 6.47 22.69 -3.60
C PRO A 475 5.64 21.97 -4.68
N GLU A 476 4.46 21.51 -4.28
CA GLU A 476 3.41 20.97 -5.15
C GLU A 476 2.43 22.08 -5.57
N PHE A 477 1.56 21.80 -6.53
CA PHE A 477 0.61 22.78 -7.09
C PHE A 477 -0.20 23.51 -6.01
N GLU A 478 -0.67 22.76 -5.00
CA GLU A 478 -1.49 23.23 -3.90
C GLU A 478 -0.77 24.27 -3.03
N HIS A 479 0.56 24.19 -2.93
CA HIS A 479 1.36 25.17 -2.19
C HIS A 479 1.41 26.49 -2.93
N TYR A 480 1.65 26.45 -4.25
CA TYR A 480 1.63 27.64 -5.10
C TYR A 480 0.24 28.27 -5.08
N ALA A 481 -0.81 27.46 -5.21
CA ALA A 481 -2.20 27.91 -5.16
C ALA A 481 -2.53 28.61 -3.82
N CYS A 482 -2.06 28.08 -2.68
CA CYS A 482 -2.24 28.72 -1.38
C CYS A 482 -1.51 30.07 -1.28
N VAL A 483 -0.32 30.21 -1.85
CA VAL A 483 0.41 31.50 -1.87
C VAL A 483 -0.30 32.52 -2.75
N VAL A 484 -0.78 32.10 -3.92
CA VAL A 484 -1.56 32.97 -4.82
C VAL A 484 -2.88 33.39 -4.17
N ASP A 485 -3.60 32.46 -3.54
CA ASP A 485 -4.84 32.74 -2.80
C ASP A 485 -4.58 33.69 -1.61
N LEU A 486 -3.49 33.49 -0.86
CA LEU A 486 -3.08 34.36 0.25
C LEU A 486 -2.85 35.81 -0.21
N LEU A 487 -2.01 36.01 -1.23
CA LEU A 487 -1.71 37.32 -1.79
C LEU A 487 -2.95 37.94 -2.45
N GLY A 488 -3.72 37.11 -3.15
CA GLY A 488 -4.95 37.50 -3.83
C GLY A 488 -5.99 38.05 -2.85
N ARG A 489 -6.29 37.33 -1.78
CA ARG A 489 -7.25 37.77 -0.73
C ARG A 489 -6.79 39.00 0.03
N ALA A 490 -5.49 39.20 0.16
CA ALA A 490 -4.92 40.41 0.76
C ALA A 490 -4.99 41.64 -0.17
N GLY A 491 -5.38 41.46 -1.43
CA GLY A 491 -5.40 42.52 -2.45
C GLY A 491 -4.02 42.80 -3.07
N GLU A 492 -2.99 42.00 -2.76
CA GLU A 492 -1.64 42.12 -3.31
C GLU A 492 -1.54 41.46 -4.70
N LEU A 493 -2.43 41.87 -5.60
CA LEU A 493 -2.66 41.20 -6.89
C LEU A 493 -1.42 41.20 -7.80
N GLU A 494 -0.67 42.30 -7.84
CA GLU A 494 0.57 42.38 -8.63
C GLU A 494 1.68 41.49 -8.07
N ALA A 495 1.75 41.33 -6.74
CA ALA A 495 2.68 40.39 -6.12
C ALA A 495 2.30 38.94 -6.45
N ALA A 496 1.01 38.60 -6.40
CA ALA A 496 0.51 37.28 -6.81
C ALA A 496 0.81 36.99 -8.29
N PHE A 497 0.58 37.96 -9.17
CA PHE A 497 0.89 37.86 -10.60
C PHE A 497 2.40 37.68 -10.84
N GLY A 498 3.23 38.47 -10.17
CA GLY A 498 4.69 38.35 -10.21
C GLY A 498 5.18 36.99 -9.72
N PHE A 499 4.56 36.46 -8.66
CA PHE A 499 4.86 35.13 -8.13
C PHE A 499 4.59 34.04 -9.16
N ILE A 500 3.40 34.01 -9.81
CA ILE A 500 3.10 33.02 -10.85
C ILE A 500 4.10 33.11 -12.00
N LYS A 501 4.45 34.32 -12.45
CA LYS A 501 5.43 34.52 -13.51
C LYS A 501 6.84 34.05 -13.16
N SER A 502 7.21 34.08 -11.87
CA SER A 502 8.51 33.57 -11.42
C SER A 502 8.62 32.03 -11.53
N LEU A 503 7.50 31.33 -11.62
CA LEU A 503 7.48 29.87 -11.72
C LEU A 503 7.80 29.39 -13.15
N PRO A 504 8.39 28.19 -13.31
CA PRO A 504 8.50 27.51 -14.60
C PRO A 504 7.13 27.32 -15.26
N GLU A 505 7.05 27.38 -16.59
CA GLU A 505 5.79 27.32 -17.34
C GLU A 505 4.94 26.08 -17.00
N ASN A 506 5.57 24.91 -16.88
CA ASN A 506 4.90 23.65 -16.50
C ASN A 506 4.37 23.61 -15.06
N LYS A 507 4.55 24.67 -14.28
CA LYS A 507 4.03 24.83 -12.90
C LYS A 507 2.98 25.93 -12.77
N ARG A 508 2.67 26.64 -13.86
CA ARG A 508 1.72 27.78 -13.85
C ARG A 508 0.27 27.36 -14.08
N GLY A 509 0.04 26.24 -14.77
CA GLY A 509 -1.30 25.79 -15.17
C GLY A 509 -2.27 25.79 -13.98
N GLY A 510 -3.43 26.41 -14.15
CA GLY A 510 -4.47 26.49 -13.12
C GLY A 510 -4.27 27.53 -12.01
N LEU A 511 -3.06 28.11 -11.83
CA LEU A 511 -2.81 29.16 -10.81
C LEU A 511 -3.44 30.51 -11.17
N TRP A 512 -3.80 30.70 -12.45
CA TRP A 512 -4.54 31.89 -12.89
C TRP A 512 -5.95 31.95 -12.31
N LEU A 513 -6.57 30.81 -11.97
CA LEU A 513 -7.92 30.76 -11.39
C LEU A 513 -8.01 31.49 -10.05
N PRO A 514 -7.21 31.14 -9.01
CA PRO A 514 -7.28 31.86 -7.73
C PRO A 514 -6.92 33.35 -7.87
N LEU A 515 -6.01 33.72 -8.79
CA LEU A 515 -5.71 35.12 -9.06
C LEU A 515 -6.88 35.85 -9.74
N LEU A 516 -7.51 35.27 -10.76
CA LEU A 516 -8.70 35.85 -11.41
C LEU A 516 -9.87 35.98 -10.44
N ALA A 517 -10.05 35.02 -9.54
CA ALA A 517 -11.04 35.11 -8.47
C ALA A 517 -10.76 36.32 -7.56
N ALA A 518 -9.51 36.53 -7.16
CA ALA A 518 -9.10 37.70 -6.39
C ALA A 518 -9.27 39.01 -7.18
N CYS A 519 -8.88 39.07 -8.46
CA CYS A 519 -9.10 40.22 -9.32
C CYS A 519 -10.57 40.61 -9.39
N ARG A 520 -11.48 39.64 -9.48
CA ARG A 520 -12.93 39.87 -9.47
C ARG A 520 -13.38 40.48 -8.13
N VAL A 521 -12.99 39.87 -7.01
CA VAL A 521 -13.33 40.36 -5.66
C VAL A 521 -12.83 41.80 -5.44
N HIS A 522 -11.62 42.11 -5.89
CA HIS A 522 -11.01 43.43 -5.79
C HIS A 522 -11.34 44.37 -6.97
N LYS A 523 -12.19 43.95 -7.91
CA LYS A 523 -12.61 44.69 -9.10
C LYS A 523 -11.44 45.20 -9.98
N ASN A 524 -10.33 44.46 -10.02
CA ASN A 524 -9.17 44.77 -10.86
C ASN A 524 -9.29 44.10 -12.24
N VAL A 525 -10.04 44.76 -13.12
CA VAL A 525 -10.28 44.30 -14.49
C VAL A 525 -9.02 44.38 -15.35
N GLU A 526 -8.15 45.37 -15.10
CA GLU A 526 -6.91 45.56 -15.88
C GLU A 526 -5.97 44.34 -15.75
N LEU A 527 -5.80 43.81 -14.54
CA LEU A 527 -5.02 42.59 -14.35
C LEU A 527 -5.71 41.37 -14.94
N GLY A 528 -7.06 41.32 -14.91
CA GLY A 528 -7.85 40.31 -15.62
C GLY A 528 -7.56 40.26 -17.12
N GLU A 529 -7.49 41.43 -17.77
CA GLU A 529 -7.13 41.56 -19.21
C GLU A 529 -5.70 41.12 -19.48
N LYS A 530 -4.74 41.44 -18.59
CA LYS A 530 -3.36 40.94 -18.71
C LYS A 530 -3.33 39.41 -18.65
N ILE A 531 -4.08 38.81 -17.72
CA ILE A 531 -4.17 37.35 -17.57
C ILE A 531 -4.84 36.73 -18.80
N GLU A 532 -5.90 37.34 -19.33
CA GLU A 532 -6.54 36.92 -20.58
C GLU A 532 -5.48 36.74 -21.68
N GLY A 533 -4.61 37.74 -21.87
CA GLY A 533 -3.47 37.68 -22.80
C GLY A 533 -2.58 36.43 -22.65
N TYR A 534 -2.35 35.96 -21.42
CA TYR A 534 -1.58 34.74 -21.18
C TYR A 534 -2.39 33.47 -21.44
N LEU A 535 -3.67 33.42 -21.08
CA LEU A 535 -4.55 32.28 -21.37
C LEU A 535 -4.65 32.01 -22.88
N TRP A 536 -4.45 33.04 -23.72
CA TRP A 536 -4.40 32.92 -25.17
C TRP A 536 -3.16 32.18 -25.70
N GLU A 537 -2.04 32.24 -24.97
CA GLU A 537 -0.77 31.63 -25.39
C GLU A 537 -0.71 30.13 -25.01
N PHE A 538 -1.51 29.69 -24.04
CA PHE A 538 -1.55 28.31 -23.56
C PHE A 538 -2.88 27.65 -23.93
N ASP A 539 -2.88 26.84 -25.00
CA ASP A 539 -4.06 26.10 -25.47
C ASP A 539 -4.25 24.82 -24.62
N ASP A 540 -4.60 24.99 -23.34
CA ASP A 540 -4.85 23.90 -22.40
C ASP A 540 -6.34 23.80 -22.03
N ASP A 541 -6.94 22.64 -22.29
CA ASP A 541 -8.36 22.35 -22.02
C ASP A 541 -8.70 22.36 -20.52
N GLU A 542 -7.70 22.34 -19.64
CA GLU A 542 -7.87 22.34 -18.19
C GLU A 542 -8.25 23.74 -17.62
N GLU A 543 -8.10 24.84 -18.37
CA GLU A 543 -8.32 26.20 -17.87
C GLU A 543 -9.74 26.74 -18.07
N LYS A 544 -10.74 25.86 -18.30
CA LYS A 544 -12.17 26.21 -18.44
C LYS A 544 -12.65 27.19 -17.37
N GLY A 545 -12.26 26.97 -16.11
CA GLY A 545 -12.66 27.81 -14.98
C GLY A 545 -12.15 29.25 -15.07
N ALA A 546 -10.98 29.48 -15.66
CA ALA A 546 -10.40 30.82 -15.82
C ALA A 546 -11.25 31.69 -16.75
N TYR A 547 -11.69 31.15 -17.89
CA TYR A 547 -12.58 31.85 -18.82
C TYR A 547 -13.96 32.15 -18.21
N VAL A 548 -14.49 31.26 -17.36
CA VAL A 548 -15.74 31.53 -16.60
C VAL A 548 -15.55 32.73 -15.68
N LEU A 549 -14.46 32.76 -14.91
CA LEU A 549 -14.17 33.85 -13.98
C LEU A 549 -13.92 35.17 -14.70
N LEU A 550 -13.20 35.14 -15.82
CA LEU A 550 -12.95 36.31 -16.66
C LEU A 550 -14.24 36.88 -17.25
N SER A 551 -15.11 36.01 -17.80
CA SER A 551 -16.42 36.43 -18.30
C SER A 551 -17.28 37.07 -17.20
N ASN A 552 -17.32 36.45 -16.02
CA ASN A 552 -18.05 37.00 -14.87
C ASN A 552 -17.46 38.34 -14.43
N MET A 553 -16.14 38.50 -14.45
CA MET A 553 -15.49 39.76 -14.10
C MET A 553 -15.87 40.89 -15.05
N TYR A 554 -15.89 40.64 -16.37
CA TYR A 554 -16.37 41.63 -17.35
C TYR A 554 -17.85 41.96 -17.16
N PHE A 555 -18.66 40.95 -16.85
CA PHE A 555 -20.08 41.13 -16.58
C PHE A 555 -20.32 42.01 -15.35
N ASP A 556 -19.62 41.76 -14.24
CA ASP A 556 -19.74 42.53 -12.98
C ASP A 556 -19.44 44.04 -13.16
N VAL A 557 -18.64 44.41 -14.18
CA VAL A 557 -18.31 45.82 -14.50
C VAL A 557 -19.12 46.38 -15.68
N GLY A 558 -20.14 45.65 -16.15
CA GLY A 558 -21.04 46.09 -17.22
C GLY A 558 -20.47 45.96 -18.65
N ARG A 559 -19.37 45.23 -18.83
CA ARG A 559 -18.74 44.95 -20.15
C ARG A 559 -19.32 43.69 -20.78
N TYR A 560 -20.61 43.75 -21.10
CA TYR A 560 -21.39 42.59 -21.55
C TYR A 560 -20.91 42.02 -22.90
N GLU A 561 -20.38 42.86 -23.79
CA GLU A 561 -19.90 42.42 -25.10
C GLU A 561 -18.66 41.54 -24.96
N GLU A 562 -17.69 41.96 -24.15
CA GLU A 562 -16.48 41.21 -23.84
C GLU A 562 -16.80 39.94 -23.05
N ALA A 563 -17.69 40.01 -22.07
CA ALA A 563 -18.20 38.83 -21.36
C ALA A 563 -18.81 37.82 -22.33
N GLY A 564 -19.61 38.28 -23.29
CA GLY A 564 -20.22 37.47 -24.34
C GLY A 564 -19.19 36.86 -25.31
N LYS A 565 -18.14 37.62 -25.67
CA LYS A 565 -17.01 37.12 -26.47
C LYS A 565 -16.32 35.97 -25.76
N VAL A 566 -15.94 36.14 -24.48
CA VAL A 566 -15.29 35.09 -23.67
C VAL A 566 -16.15 33.82 -23.61
N ARG A 567 -17.47 33.95 -23.40
CA ARG A 567 -18.41 32.82 -23.39
C ARG A 567 -18.56 32.14 -24.75
N GLY A 568 -18.66 32.92 -25.82
CA GLY A 568 -18.76 32.40 -27.19
C GLY A 568 -17.50 31.62 -27.60
N MET A 569 -16.34 32.02 -27.09
CA MET A 569 -15.06 31.33 -27.33
C MET A 569 -14.98 30.01 -26.57
N MET A 570 -15.39 29.98 -25.30
CA MET A 570 -15.52 28.73 -24.53
C MET A 570 -16.40 27.70 -25.26
N GLY A 571 -17.57 28.11 -25.76
CA GLY A 571 -18.49 27.19 -26.44
C GLY A 571 -17.98 26.64 -27.78
N LYS A 572 -17.02 27.32 -28.42
CA LYS A 572 -16.40 26.88 -29.69
C LYS A 572 -15.17 26.01 -29.46
N LYS A 573 -14.39 26.25 -28.40
CA LYS A 573 -13.18 25.49 -28.07
C LYS A 573 -13.46 24.25 -27.22
N MET A 574 -14.48 24.27 -26.36
CA MET A 574 -14.65 23.28 -25.30
C MET A 574 -16.00 22.55 -25.45
N ASN A 575 -16.01 21.22 -25.28
CA ASN A 575 -17.20 20.34 -25.36
C ASN A 575 -18.22 20.57 -24.22
N GLY A 576 -18.78 21.78 -24.14
CA GLY A 576 -19.85 22.15 -23.20
C GLY A 576 -19.40 22.22 -21.73
N LYS A 577 -20.29 22.81 -20.91
CA LYS A 577 -20.17 22.85 -19.45
C LYS A 577 -21.00 21.72 -18.84
N GLU A 578 -20.47 21.00 -17.87
CA GLU A 578 -21.28 20.18 -16.98
C GLU A 578 -22.03 21.09 -16.00
N PRO A 579 -23.38 21.05 -15.95
CA PRO A 579 -24.14 21.87 -15.03
C PRO A 579 -23.80 21.51 -13.58
N GLY A 580 -23.71 22.51 -12.72
CA GLY A 580 -23.44 22.27 -11.30
C GLY A 580 -24.56 21.42 -10.69
N CYS A 581 -24.20 20.44 -9.88
CA CYS A 581 -25.16 19.54 -9.24
C CYS A 581 -24.94 19.55 -7.73
N SER A 582 -26.03 19.53 -6.97
CA SER A 582 -26.04 19.33 -5.53
C SER A 582 -27.04 18.23 -5.20
N TRP A 583 -26.87 17.51 -4.08
CA TRP A 583 -27.80 16.46 -3.69
C TRP A 583 -27.98 16.39 -2.19
N ILE A 584 -29.17 15.97 -1.75
CA ILE A 584 -29.51 15.75 -0.35
C ILE A 584 -30.12 14.36 -0.18
N GLY A 585 -29.83 13.71 0.95
CA GLY A 585 -30.49 12.46 1.35
C GLY A 585 -31.64 12.74 2.31
N ILE A 586 -32.87 12.42 1.93
CA ILE A 586 -34.04 12.45 2.81
C ILE A 586 -34.54 11.02 3.00
N GLY A 587 -34.38 10.49 4.22
CA GLY A 587 -34.62 9.08 4.50
C GLY A 587 -33.70 8.18 3.67
N ASN A 588 -34.29 7.29 2.85
CA ASN A 588 -33.55 6.39 1.94
C ASN A 588 -33.58 6.87 0.47
N LYS A 589 -34.00 8.11 0.19
CA LYS A 589 -33.99 8.68 -1.17
C LYS A 589 -32.96 9.81 -1.27
N VAL A 590 -32.21 9.79 -2.37
CA VAL A 590 -31.32 10.90 -2.77
C VAL A 590 -32.09 11.79 -3.73
N HIS A 591 -32.10 13.08 -3.43
CA HIS A 591 -32.70 14.13 -4.23
C HIS A 591 -31.56 14.97 -4.81
N ALA A 592 -31.41 14.94 -6.13
CA ALA A 592 -30.41 15.74 -6.85
C ALA A 592 -31.06 17.00 -7.43
N PHE A 593 -30.32 18.10 -7.40
CA PHE A 593 -30.70 19.41 -7.91
C PHE A 593 -29.61 19.87 -8.88
N ILE A 594 -29.96 20.03 -10.14
CA ILE A 594 -29.03 20.42 -11.19
C ILE A 594 -29.29 21.90 -11.52
N SER A 595 -28.22 22.68 -11.65
CA SER A 595 -28.30 24.10 -11.95
C SER A 595 -29.17 24.36 -13.19
N GLY A 596 -30.32 25.00 -13.00
CA GLY A 596 -31.27 25.35 -14.05
C GLY A 596 -32.30 24.28 -14.39
N ASP A 597 -32.36 23.18 -13.63
CA ASP A 597 -33.37 22.14 -13.81
C ASP A 597 -34.63 22.38 -12.95
N GLY A 598 -35.75 21.81 -13.39
CA GLY A 598 -37.04 21.86 -12.70
C GLY A 598 -37.63 20.47 -12.48
N PHE A 599 -36.79 19.43 -12.50
CA PHE A 599 -37.23 18.04 -12.55
C PHE A 599 -37.48 17.41 -11.17
N HIS A 600 -37.26 18.16 -10.09
CA HIS A 600 -37.54 17.68 -8.74
C HIS A 600 -39.04 17.46 -8.55
N SER A 601 -39.43 16.32 -7.97
CA SER A 601 -40.85 15.95 -7.79
C SER A 601 -41.64 16.90 -6.88
N ASP A 602 -40.93 17.71 -6.09
CA ASP A 602 -41.48 18.72 -5.18
C ASP A 602 -40.84 20.09 -5.46
N TYR A 603 -40.61 20.41 -6.75
CA TYR A 603 -39.97 21.66 -7.15
C TYR A 603 -40.71 22.89 -6.62
N ASP A 604 -42.03 22.94 -6.79
CA ASP A 604 -42.85 24.08 -6.38
C ASP A 604 -42.77 24.35 -4.86
N GLY A 605 -42.82 23.29 -4.04
CA GLY A 605 -42.70 23.42 -2.59
C GLY A 605 -41.30 23.88 -2.14
N VAL A 606 -40.25 23.46 -2.85
CA VAL A 606 -38.87 23.92 -2.59
C VAL A 606 -38.73 25.41 -2.94
N ILE A 607 -39.29 25.86 -4.06
CA ILE A 607 -39.28 27.28 -4.47
C ILE A 607 -40.07 28.13 -3.47
N GLU A 608 -41.26 27.70 -3.04
CA GLU A 608 -42.05 28.40 -2.03
C GLU A 608 -41.28 28.54 -0.70
N ALA A 609 -40.61 27.47 -0.26
CA ALA A 609 -39.78 27.50 0.94
C ALA A 609 -38.57 28.45 0.80
N LEU A 610 -37.93 28.48 -0.37
CA LEU A 610 -36.83 29.40 -0.67
C LEU A 610 -37.30 30.86 -0.65
N ASP A 611 -38.47 31.17 -1.22
CA ASP A 611 -39.05 32.51 -1.18
C ASP A 611 -39.34 32.97 0.26
N ILE A 612 -39.88 32.08 1.10
CA ILE A 612 -40.09 32.37 2.52
C ILE A 612 -38.77 32.68 3.22
N LEU A 613 -37.71 31.90 2.95
CA LEU A 613 -36.39 32.12 3.53
C LEU A 613 -35.76 33.44 3.06
N LEU A 614 -35.86 33.75 1.77
CA LEU A 614 -35.39 35.02 1.21
C LEU A 614 -36.08 36.22 1.87
N GLN A 615 -37.41 36.17 2.04
CA GLN A 615 -38.14 37.21 2.75
C GLN A 615 -37.69 37.39 4.21
N HIS A 616 -37.32 36.31 4.91
CA HIS A 616 -36.76 36.40 6.25
C HIS A 616 -35.36 37.02 6.23
N MET A 617 -34.51 36.62 5.29
CA MET A 617 -33.18 37.17 5.14
C MET A 617 -33.24 38.68 4.85
N GLU A 618 -34.13 39.12 3.97
CA GLU A 618 -34.34 40.54 3.66
C GLU A 618 -34.75 41.36 4.89
N LYS A 619 -35.63 40.82 5.74
CA LYS A 619 -36.03 41.46 7.01
C LYS A 619 -34.87 41.60 8.00
N GLU A 620 -33.92 40.67 7.98
CA GLU A 620 -32.69 40.69 8.79
C GLU A 620 -31.58 41.57 8.17
N GLY A 621 -31.87 42.26 7.07
CA GLY A 621 -30.97 43.22 6.42
C GLY A 621 -30.10 42.63 5.31
N TYR A 622 -30.37 41.40 4.86
CA TYR A 622 -29.76 40.86 3.65
C TYR A 622 -30.30 41.59 2.42
N VAL A 623 -29.41 42.08 1.56
CA VAL A 623 -29.79 42.66 0.26
C VAL A 623 -29.29 41.70 -0.80
N ALA A 624 -30.22 41.05 -1.51
CA ALA A 624 -29.88 40.16 -2.61
C ALA A 624 -29.23 40.96 -3.74
N ASP A 625 -28.02 40.57 -4.14
CA ASP A 625 -27.39 41.10 -5.35
C ASP A 625 -28.05 40.46 -6.58
N MET A 626 -29.08 41.13 -7.07
CA MET A 626 -29.86 40.71 -8.24
C MET A 626 -29.19 41.07 -9.58
N THR A 627 -27.96 41.59 -9.58
CA THR A 627 -27.28 42.00 -10.83
C THR A 627 -26.93 40.82 -11.74
N CYS A 628 -27.11 39.57 -11.28
CA CYS A 628 -26.76 38.34 -11.99
C CYS A 628 -27.95 37.46 -12.44
N ILE A 629 -29.19 37.98 -12.51
CA ILE A 629 -30.35 37.24 -13.08
C ILE A 629 -30.55 37.59 -14.55
#